data_AF-A0A1C6CFL8-F1
#
_entry.id   AF-A0A1C6CFL8-F1
#
_cell.length_a   1.000
_cell.length_b   1.000
_cell.length_c   1.000
_cell.angle_alpha   90.00
_cell.angle_beta   90.00
_cell.angle_gamma   90.00
#
_symmetry.space_group_name_H-M   'P 1'
#
loop_
_entity.id
_entity.type
_entity.pdbx_description
1 polymer ?
#
loop_
_entity_poly.entity_id
_entity_poly.type
_entity_poly.pdbx_seq_one_letter_code
_entity_poly.pdbx_strand_id
1 'polypeptide(L)'
;MKSKSKFTVKIPSEIYKGEVFISAFFIVLNIMYTIFGNPPHFPMYISTILFVFIPIAISLLWIRKLKIVVSGSKITVRKILGSKYSVDVSEITKIKWIINDTRLGVNEKILIYVNSEHFAVETLMDGFEIMSEYLLKNVDPDKIIYINKK
;
A
#
# COMPACT_ATOMS: atom_id res chain seq x y z
N MET A 1 -0.06 3.14 30.52
CA MET A 1 0.45 1.84 30.06
C MET A 1 0.85 1.94 28.59
N LYS A 2 2.15 1.96 28.26
CA LYS A 2 2.61 1.89 26.85
C LYS A 2 2.29 0.50 26.32
N SER A 3 1.44 0.42 25.29
CA SER A 3 1.06 -0.83 24.65
C SER A 3 2.31 -1.59 24.16
N LYS A 4 2.53 -2.82 24.65
CA LYS A 4 3.54 -3.76 24.12
C LYS A 4 3.14 -4.35 22.75
N SER A 5 2.25 -3.71 22.00
CA SER A 5 1.84 -4.21 20.69
C SER A 5 2.91 -3.92 19.64
N LYS A 6 3.45 -5.00 19.07
CA LYS A 6 4.24 -4.94 17.83
C LYS A 6 3.32 -5.35 16.68
N PHE A 7 3.10 -4.44 15.74
CA PHE A 7 2.28 -4.73 14.57
C PHE A 7 2.91 -4.13 13.31
N THR A 8 2.37 -4.54 12.16
CA THR A 8 2.86 -4.13 10.85
C THR A 8 1.70 -3.67 10.01
N VAL A 9 1.90 -2.56 9.31
CA VAL A 9 1.00 -2.06 8.28
C VAL A 9 1.70 -2.19 6.92
N LYS A 10 1.00 -2.75 5.94
CA LYS A 10 1.54 -2.99 4.59
C LYS A 10 0.42 -2.94 3.55
N ILE A 11 0.79 -2.88 2.28
CA ILE A 11 -0.17 -3.05 1.18
C ILE A 11 -0.69 -4.50 1.23
N PRO A 12 -2.01 -4.72 1.13
CA PRO A 12 -2.59 -6.05 1.12
C PRO A 12 -2.11 -6.84 -0.10
N SER A 13 -1.85 -8.12 0.09
CA SER A 13 -1.47 -9.01 -1.02
C SER A 13 -2.63 -9.27 -1.98
N GLU A 14 -3.87 -9.05 -1.53
CA GLU A 14 -5.13 -9.29 -2.22
C GLU A 14 -5.26 -8.45 -3.50
N ILE A 15 -4.71 -7.23 -3.52
CA ILE A 15 -4.67 -6.36 -4.69
C ILE A 15 -4.02 -7.06 -5.89
N TYR A 16 -3.11 -8.00 -5.64
CA TYR A 16 -2.33 -8.67 -6.67
C TYR A 16 -2.96 -9.97 -7.17
N LYS A 17 -4.04 -10.44 -6.55
CA LYS A 17 -4.80 -11.61 -7.05
C LYS A 17 -5.31 -11.35 -8.47
N GLY A 18 -5.76 -10.13 -8.75
CA GLY A 18 -6.19 -9.70 -10.08
C GLY A 18 -5.04 -9.70 -11.09
N GLU A 19 -3.87 -9.20 -10.72
CA GLU A 19 -2.69 -9.20 -11.59
C GLU A 19 -2.23 -10.63 -11.94
N VAL A 20 -2.16 -11.52 -10.96
CA VAL A 20 -1.80 -12.93 -11.18
C VAL A 20 -2.80 -13.60 -12.13
N PHE A 21 -4.10 -13.34 -11.95
CA PHE A 21 -5.13 -13.88 -12.84
C PHE A 21 -5.00 -13.38 -14.28
N ILE A 22 -4.83 -12.07 -14.47
CA ILE A 22 -4.62 -11.46 -15.80
C ILE A 22 -3.37 -12.07 -16.44
N SER A 23 -2.31 -12.25 -15.67
CA SER A 23 -1.05 -12.83 -16.16
C SER A 23 -1.23 -14.27 -16.65
N ALA A 24 -1.90 -15.10 -15.86
CA ALA A 24 -2.19 -16.49 -16.22
C ALA A 24 -3.05 -16.55 -17.49
N PHE A 25 -4.07 -15.69 -17.60
CA PHE A 25 -4.91 -15.58 -18.80
C PHE A 25 -4.09 -15.25 -20.05
N PHE A 26 -3.22 -14.22 -19.98
CA PHE A 26 -2.37 -13.85 -21.11
C PHE A 26 -1.35 -14.93 -21.48
N ILE A 27 -0.79 -15.67 -20.51
CA ILE A 27 0.11 -16.80 -20.79
C ILE A 27 -0.63 -17.89 -21.56
N VAL A 28 -1.82 -18.29 -21.12
CA VAL A 28 -2.63 -19.30 -21.81
C VAL A 28 -2.99 -18.83 -23.22
N LEU A 29 -3.41 -17.58 -23.38
CA LEU A 29 -3.70 -16.99 -24.70
C LEU A 29 -2.47 -17.05 -25.61
N ASN A 30 -1.27 -16.81 -25.06
CA ASN A 30 -0.01 -16.89 -25.81
C ASN A 30 0.36 -18.28 -26.27
N ILE A 31 0.18 -19.27 -25.41
CA ILE A 31 0.42 -20.66 -25.76
C ILE A 31 -0.55 -21.08 -26.87
N MET A 32 -1.85 -20.78 -26.72
CA MET A 32 -2.87 -21.10 -27.71
C MET A 32 -2.56 -20.48 -29.08
N TYR A 33 -2.23 -19.19 -29.13
CA TYR A 33 -1.89 -18.53 -30.40
C TYR A 33 -0.61 -19.06 -31.03
N THR A 34 0.39 -19.47 -30.23
CA THR A 34 1.62 -20.07 -30.77
C THR A 34 1.34 -21.44 -31.38
N ILE A 35 0.41 -22.22 -30.81
CA ILE A 35 0.07 -23.56 -31.30
C ILE A 35 -0.84 -23.49 -32.54
N PHE A 36 -1.84 -22.61 -32.54
CA PHE A 36 -2.89 -22.57 -33.55
C PHE A 36 -2.76 -21.43 -34.57
N GLY A 37 -1.93 -20.43 -34.28
CA GLY A 37 -1.70 -19.28 -35.17
C GLY A 37 -0.62 -19.57 -36.20
N ASN A 38 -0.66 -18.83 -37.30
CA ASN A 38 0.44 -18.84 -38.27
C ASN A 38 1.56 -17.89 -37.82
N PRO A 39 2.83 -18.26 -38.03
CA PRO A 39 3.95 -17.36 -37.77
C PRO A 39 3.95 -16.15 -38.71
N PRO A 40 4.59 -15.03 -38.33
CA PRO A 40 5.42 -14.86 -37.13
C PRO A 40 4.66 -14.37 -35.88
N HIS A 41 5.00 -14.93 -34.71
CA HIS A 41 4.37 -14.59 -33.43
C HIS A 41 5.05 -13.43 -32.66
N PHE A 42 6.05 -12.77 -33.26
CA PHE A 42 6.85 -11.71 -32.64
C PHE A 42 6.03 -10.60 -31.95
N PRO A 43 4.98 -10.03 -32.56
CA PRO A 43 4.19 -8.97 -31.92
C PRO A 43 3.56 -9.41 -30.59
N MET A 44 3.24 -10.69 -30.47
CA MET A 44 2.55 -11.22 -29.29
C MET A 44 3.50 -11.49 -28.12
N TYR A 45 4.73 -11.91 -28.40
CA TYR A 45 5.76 -11.99 -27.36
C TYR A 45 6.13 -10.60 -26.82
N ILE A 46 6.21 -9.60 -27.70
CA ILE A 46 6.47 -8.21 -27.30
C ILE A 46 5.32 -7.68 -26.42
N SER A 47 4.06 -7.89 -26.83
CA SER A 47 2.90 -7.44 -26.05
C SER A 47 2.84 -8.12 -24.68
N THR A 48 3.19 -9.40 -24.59
CA THR A 48 3.23 -10.12 -23.31
C THR A 48 4.29 -9.55 -22.36
N ILE A 49 5.48 -9.24 -22.86
CA ILE A 49 6.52 -8.61 -22.04
C ILE A 49 6.03 -7.25 -21.53
N LEU A 50 5.49 -6.42 -22.43
CA LEU A 50 5.05 -5.06 -22.11
C LEU A 50 3.86 -5.00 -21.15
N PHE A 51 2.83 -5.83 -21.37
CA PHE A 51 1.55 -5.73 -20.67
C PHE A 51 1.39 -6.74 -19.52
N VAL A 52 2.25 -7.74 -19.42
CA VAL A 52 2.19 -8.76 -18.35
C VAL A 52 3.42 -8.64 -17.46
N PHE A 53 4.62 -8.84 -18.00
CA PHE A 53 5.83 -8.92 -17.18
C PHE A 53 6.23 -7.59 -16.54
N ILE A 54 6.17 -6.47 -17.27
CA ILE A 54 6.53 -5.16 -16.73
C ILE A 54 5.61 -4.75 -15.57
N PRO A 55 4.27 -4.79 -15.70
CA PRO A 55 3.36 -4.47 -14.59
C PRO A 55 3.60 -5.35 -13.35
N ILE A 56 3.74 -6.68 -13.52
CA ILE A 56 4.01 -7.60 -12.40
C ILE A 56 5.32 -7.23 -11.69
N ALA A 57 6.38 -6.94 -12.45
CA ALA A 57 7.68 -6.59 -11.88
C ALA A 57 7.59 -5.29 -11.05
N ILE A 58 6.88 -4.28 -11.57
CA ILE A 58 6.62 -3.01 -10.85
C ILE A 58 5.85 -3.31 -9.57
N SER A 59 4.75 -4.06 -9.67
CA SER A 59 3.90 -4.43 -8.55
C SER A 59 4.63 -5.19 -7.45
N LEU A 60 5.44 -6.20 -7.80
CA LEU A 60 6.27 -6.93 -6.85
C LEU A 60 7.31 -6.05 -6.15
N LEU A 61 7.91 -5.10 -6.88
CA LEU A 61 8.84 -4.13 -6.31
C LEU A 61 8.13 -3.19 -5.31
N TRP A 62 6.89 -2.80 -5.58
CA TRP A 62 6.11 -1.92 -4.72
C TRP A 62 5.70 -2.61 -3.40
N ILE A 63 5.25 -3.87 -3.44
CA ILE A 63 4.87 -4.66 -2.25
C ILE A 63 6.01 -4.75 -1.25
N ARG A 64 7.22 -5.06 -1.73
CA ARG A 64 8.36 -5.31 -0.86
C ARG A 64 8.84 -4.04 -0.15
N LYS A 65 8.55 -2.86 -0.69
CA LYS A 65 9.14 -1.62 -0.23
C LYS A 65 8.26 -0.83 0.74
N LEU A 66 6.92 -0.92 0.67
CA LEU A 66 6.07 -0.25 1.67
C LEU A 66 5.79 -1.14 2.87
N LYS A 67 6.36 -0.75 4.02
CA LYS A 67 6.10 -1.41 5.29
C LYS A 67 6.26 -0.43 6.43
N ILE A 68 5.24 -0.31 7.26
CA ILE A 68 5.30 0.44 8.51
C ILE A 68 5.29 -0.57 9.65
N VAL A 69 6.27 -0.49 10.53
CA VAL A 69 6.38 -1.38 11.70
C VAL A 69 6.31 -0.54 12.94
N VAL A 70 5.33 -0.82 13.79
CA VAL A 70 5.17 -0.17 15.08
C VAL A 70 5.63 -1.12 16.16
N SER A 71 6.47 -0.62 17.07
CA SER A 71 7.01 -1.36 18.20
C SER A 71 7.03 -0.47 19.43
N GLY A 72 5.98 -0.55 20.25
CA GLY A 72 5.84 0.33 21.42
C GLY A 72 5.60 1.77 20.97
N SER A 73 6.52 2.70 21.28
CA SER A 73 6.45 4.09 20.82
C SER A 73 7.21 4.36 19.52
N LYS A 74 7.96 3.37 19.00
CA LYS A 74 8.77 3.55 17.80
C LYS A 74 8.01 3.10 16.56
N ILE A 75 7.84 4.01 15.60
CA ILE A 75 7.29 3.77 14.27
C ILE A 75 8.45 3.73 13.29
N THR A 76 8.54 2.67 12.50
CA THR A 76 9.57 2.50 11.48
C THR A 76 8.91 2.41 10.12
N VAL A 77 9.21 3.39 9.26
CA VAL A 77 8.62 3.50 7.93
C VAL A 77 9.65 3.11 6.89
N ARG A 78 9.28 2.14 6.06
CA ARG A 78 9.97 1.80 4.82
C ARG A 78 9.15 2.38 3.67
N LYS A 79 9.73 3.32 2.92
CA LYS A 79 9.11 3.98 1.76
C LYS A 79 9.31 3.16 0.48
N ILE A 80 8.43 3.36 -0.52
CA ILE A 80 8.63 2.86 -1.90
C ILE A 80 9.97 3.37 -2.46
N LEU A 81 10.21 4.67 -2.24
CA LEU A 81 11.37 5.39 -2.75
C LEU A 81 12.07 6.07 -1.58
N GLY A 82 13.37 5.80 -1.44
CA GLY A 82 14.21 6.37 -0.39
C GLY A 82 14.52 5.42 0.77
N SER A 83 15.14 5.99 1.80
CA SER A 83 15.68 5.26 2.95
C SER A 83 14.60 4.91 3.97
N LYS A 84 14.82 3.79 4.68
CA LYS A 84 14.06 3.45 5.88
C LYS A 84 14.37 4.48 6.96
N TYR A 85 13.35 4.98 7.64
CA TYR A 85 13.52 5.87 8.78
C TYR A 85 12.65 5.42 9.95
N SER A 86 13.05 5.84 11.15
CA SER A 86 12.36 5.51 12.38
C SER A 86 12.10 6.77 13.17
N VAL A 87 10.95 6.82 13.81
CA VAL A 87 10.40 7.99 14.49
C VAL A 87 9.73 7.53 15.78
N ASP A 88 9.79 8.32 16.85
CA ASP A 88 8.94 8.12 18.02
C ASP A 88 7.58 8.81 17.88
N VAL A 89 6.51 8.20 18.39
CA VAL A 89 5.15 8.77 18.33
C VAL A 89 5.05 10.17 18.93
N SER A 90 5.87 10.47 19.94
CA SER A 90 5.90 11.81 20.54
C SER A 90 6.32 12.91 19.56
N GLU A 91 7.10 12.56 18.52
CA GLU A 91 7.56 13.47 17.47
C GLU A 91 6.50 13.73 16.38
N ILE A 92 5.33 13.07 16.46
CA ILE A 92 4.22 13.37 15.55
C ILE A 92 3.78 14.81 15.79
N THR A 93 3.85 15.61 14.72
CA THR A 93 3.50 17.03 14.74
C THR A 93 2.04 17.23 14.39
N LYS A 94 1.53 16.46 13.43
CA LYS A 94 0.17 16.63 12.90
C LYS A 94 -0.34 15.35 12.27
N ILE A 95 -1.63 15.07 12.44
CA ILE A 95 -2.36 14.02 11.73
C ILE A 95 -3.51 14.67 10.95
N LYS A 96 -3.63 14.35 9.67
CA LYS A 96 -4.81 14.66 8.87
C LYS A 96 -5.55 13.37 8.59
N TRP A 97 -6.75 13.23 9.13
CA TRP A 97 -7.63 12.11 8.87
C TRP A 97 -8.63 12.52 7.79
N ILE A 98 -8.45 12.03 6.58
CA ILE A 98 -9.31 12.34 5.45
C ILE A 98 -10.31 11.21 5.29
N ILE A 99 -11.59 11.54 5.39
CA ILE A 99 -12.70 10.61 5.19
C ILE A 99 -13.39 11.02 3.89
N ASN A 100 -13.34 10.13 2.90
CA ASN A 100 -14.02 10.29 1.63
C ASN A 100 -15.23 9.37 1.61
N ASP A 101 -16.42 9.95 1.65
CA ASP A 101 -17.66 9.21 1.46
C ASP A 101 -17.94 9.10 -0.05
N THR A 102 -17.92 7.88 -0.57
CA THR A 102 -18.20 7.63 -1.99
C THR A 102 -19.48 6.83 -2.12
N ARG A 103 -20.15 6.89 -3.27
CA ARG A 103 -21.34 6.06 -3.55
C ARG A 103 -21.11 4.54 -3.38
N LEU A 104 -19.84 4.10 -3.36
CA LEU A 104 -19.43 2.71 -3.24
C LEU A 104 -18.96 2.35 -1.81
N GLY A 105 -18.90 3.31 -0.89
CA GLY A 105 -18.46 3.12 0.49
C GLY A 105 -17.54 4.25 0.99
N VAL A 106 -17.11 4.12 2.24
CA VAL A 106 -16.24 5.09 2.92
C VAL A 106 -14.78 4.68 2.74
N ASN A 107 -13.94 5.61 2.29
CA ASN A 107 -12.50 5.44 2.19
C ASN A 107 -11.79 6.45 3.09
N GLU A 108 -10.99 5.95 4.03
CA GLU A 108 -10.23 6.76 4.96
C GLU A 108 -8.74 6.74 4.64
N LYS A 109 -8.13 7.91 4.75
CA LYS A 109 -6.70 8.13 4.58
C LYS A 109 -6.16 8.96 5.73
N ILE A 110 -5.28 8.36 6.51
CA ILE A 110 -4.60 9.00 7.64
C ILE A 110 -3.20 9.42 7.17
N LEU A 111 -3.00 10.74 7.04
CA LEU A 111 -1.72 11.36 6.74
C LEU A 111 -1.04 11.79 8.04
N ILE A 112 0.10 11.18 8.35
CA ILE A 112 0.86 11.41 9.57
C ILE A 112 2.10 12.23 9.21
N TYR A 113 2.22 13.40 9.83
CA TYR A 113 3.34 14.31 9.67
C TYR A 113 4.24 14.22 10.90
N VAL A 114 5.54 14.10 10.64
CA VAL A 114 6.58 14.04 11.64
C VAL A 114 7.72 14.93 11.17
N ASN A 115 7.93 16.07 11.83
CA ASN A 115 8.95 17.03 11.44
C ASN A 115 8.88 17.38 9.94
N SER A 116 9.93 17.08 9.16
CA SER A 116 9.99 17.28 7.70
C SER A 116 9.45 16.10 6.88
N GLU A 117 9.07 15.01 7.53
CA GLU A 117 8.67 13.76 6.91
C GLU A 117 7.17 13.49 7.07
N HIS A 118 6.60 12.71 6.15
CA HIS A 118 5.22 12.26 6.27
C HIS A 118 5.04 10.89 5.64
N PHE A 119 4.00 10.20 6.10
CA PHE A 119 3.55 8.94 5.51
C PHE A 119 2.03 8.83 5.63
N ALA A 120 1.45 7.99 4.79
CA ALA A 120 0.01 7.77 4.74
C ALA A 120 -0.32 6.32 5.07
N VAL A 121 -1.48 6.13 5.71
CA VAL A 121 -2.10 4.83 5.97
C VAL A 121 -3.54 4.92 5.49
N GLU A 122 -3.97 3.97 4.68
CA GLU A 122 -5.28 3.98 3.99
C GLU A 122 -6.10 2.75 4.39
N THR A 123 -7.43 2.85 4.36
CA THR A 123 -8.35 1.76 4.78
C THR A 123 -8.06 0.42 4.12
N LEU A 124 -7.59 0.44 2.87
CA LEU A 124 -7.27 -0.77 2.13
C LEU A 124 -5.97 -1.46 2.61
N MET A 125 -5.17 -0.83 3.47
CA MET A 125 -3.92 -1.42 3.96
C MET A 125 -4.16 -2.47 5.05
N ASP A 126 -3.43 -3.59 5.00
CA ASP A 126 -3.40 -4.55 6.09
C ASP A 126 -2.92 -3.85 7.37
N GLY A 127 -3.69 -3.97 8.46
CA GLY A 127 -3.35 -3.36 9.74
C GLY A 127 -3.77 -1.89 9.89
N PHE A 128 -4.59 -1.35 8.97
CA PHE A 128 -5.18 -0.02 9.09
C PHE A 128 -5.88 0.19 10.44
N GLU A 129 -6.79 -0.72 10.82
CA GLU A 129 -7.59 -0.61 12.06
C GLU A 129 -6.71 -0.56 13.31
N ILE A 130 -5.70 -1.44 13.38
CA ILE A 130 -4.78 -1.47 14.52
C ILE A 130 -3.95 -0.18 14.58
N MET A 131 -3.58 0.38 13.42
CA MET A 131 -2.85 1.64 13.34
C MET A 131 -3.72 2.83 13.74
N SER A 132 -4.98 2.87 13.33
CA SER A 132 -5.90 3.96 13.67
C SER A 132 -6.18 3.99 15.18
N GLU A 133 -6.47 2.84 15.80
CA GLU A 133 -6.61 2.71 17.26
C GLU A 133 -5.33 3.12 17.99
N TYR A 134 -4.18 2.68 17.48
CA TYR A 134 -2.89 3.04 18.06
C TYR A 134 -2.65 4.54 18.06
N LEU A 135 -2.95 5.24 16.97
CA LEU A 135 -2.79 6.69 16.88
C LEU A 135 -3.74 7.42 17.83
N LEU A 136 -5.02 7.02 17.89
CA LEU A 136 -5.99 7.60 18.81
C LEU A 136 -5.60 7.45 20.29
N LYS A 137 -4.92 6.35 20.64
CA LYS A 137 -4.51 6.07 22.02
C LYS A 137 -3.20 6.75 22.43
N ASN A 138 -2.29 7.01 21.48
CA ASN A 138 -0.92 7.43 21.79
C ASN A 138 -0.58 8.84 21.26
N VAL A 139 -1.46 9.48 20.49
CA VAL A 139 -1.28 10.84 19.99
C VAL A 139 -2.31 11.75 20.65
N ASP A 140 -1.88 12.97 20.96
CA ASP A 140 -2.74 14.02 21.50
C ASP A 140 -3.88 14.34 20.51
N PRO A 141 -5.16 14.30 20.94
CA PRO A 141 -6.30 14.65 20.12
C PRO A 141 -6.18 15.99 19.40
N ASP A 142 -5.52 16.99 20.00
CA ASP A 142 -5.36 18.33 19.42
C ASP A 142 -4.49 18.33 18.16
N LYS A 143 -3.68 17.27 17.97
CA LYS A 143 -2.85 17.09 16.77
C LYS A 143 -3.62 16.43 15.62
N ILE A 144 -4.84 15.94 15.86
CA ILE A 144 -5.65 15.19 14.90
C ILE A 144 -6.69 16.10 14.27
N ILE A 145 -6.61 16.28 12.96
CA ILE A 145 -7.58 17.07 12.18
C ILE A 145 -8.38 16.14 11.28
N TYR A 146 -9.69 16.09 11.52
CA TYR A 146 -10.64 15.37 10.68
C TYR A 146 -11.08 16.23 9.50
N ILE A 147 -11.04 15.65 8.30
CA ILE A 147 -11.39 16.29 7.04
C ILE A 147 -12.38 15.39 6.33
N ASN A 148 -13.64 15.81 6.30
CA ASN A 148 -14.70 15.09 5.58
C ASN A 148 -14.84 15.65 4.17
N LYS A 149 -14.62 14.81 3.16
CA LYS A 149 -14.92 15.13 1.77
C LYS A 149 -16.17 14.37 1.36
N LYS A 150 -17.15 15.13 0.87
CA LYS A 150 -18.35 14.63 0.22
C LYS A 150 -18.13 14.50 -1.28
#